data_AF-A0AAU3TF66-F1
#
_entry.id   AF-A0AAU3TF66-F1
#
_cell.length_a   1.000
_cell.length_b   1.000
_cell.length_c   1.000
_cell.angle_alpha   90.00
_cell.angle_beta   90.00
_cell.angle_gamma   90.00
#
_symmetry.space_group_name_H-M   'P 1'
#
loop_
_entity.id
_entity.type
_entity.pdbx_description
1 polymer ?
#
loop_
_entity_poly.entity_id
_entity_poly.type
_entity_poly.pdbx_seq_one_letter_code
_entity_poly.pdbx_strand_id
1 'polypeptide(L)'
;MNSPDSPDAPDAARSPGSAEAPACSAKGCRDAAVWVLVWNNPKLHAPERRKTWLACEEHREHLSQFLGVRGFLKDVVKLDEWVQPEGSERR
;
A
#
# COMPACT_ATOMS: atom_id res chain seq x y z
N MET A 1 -27.43 -8.55 50.63
CA MET A 1 -26.06 -9.10 50.67
C MET A 1 -25.78 -9.73 49.31
N ASN A 2 -24.78 -9.19 48.60
CA ASN A 2 -24.13 -9.66 47.37
C ASN A 2 -24.96 -9.79 46.07
N SER A 3 -24.79 -8.78 45.20
CA SER A 3 -23.99 -8.78 43.96
C SER A 3 -24.20 -9.85 42.85
N PRO A 4 -23.93 -9.48 41.58
CA PRO A 4 -24.83 -9.70 40.44
C PRO A 4 -24.24 -10.65 39.37
N ASP A 5 -25.09 -11.22 38.51
CA ASP A 5 -24.64 -11.93 37.31
C ASP A 5 -24.67 -10.99 36.09
N SER A 6 -23.56 -10.98 35.38
CA SER A 6 -23.12 -9.97 34.42
C SER A 6 -23.85 -10.08 33.07
N PRO A 7 -24.12 -8.96 32.37
CA PRO A 7 -24.50 -9.04 30.98
C PRO A 7 -23.30 -9.46 30.13
N ASP A 8 -23.46 -10.55 29.38
CA ASP A 8 -22.61 -10.98 28.27
C ASP A 8 -22.37 -9.79 27.32
N ALA A 9 -21.12 -9.33 27.26
CA ALA A 9 -20.70 -8.26 26.38
C ALA A 9 -20.33 -8.87 25.02
N PRO A 10 -20.89 -8.42 23.89
CA PRO A 10 -20.44 -8.90 22.60
C PRO A 10 -19.03 -8.38 22.29
N ASP A 11 -18.11 -9.32 22.11
CA ASP A 11 -16.82 -9.17 21.43
C ASP A 11 -17.05 -8.85 19.94
N ALA A 12 -17.24 -7.57 19.60
CA ALA A 12 -17.33 -7.15 18.20
C ALA A 12 -17.13 -5.64 17.99
N ALA A 13 -16.03 -5.09 18.49
CA ALA A 13 -15.51 -3.83 17.99
C ALA A 13 -14.03 -3.99 17.62
N ARG A 14 -13.75 -4.93 16.71
CA ARG A 14 -12.57 -4.79 15.86
C ARG A 14 -12.87 -3.60 14.95
N SER A 15 -12.53 -2.40 15.42
CA SER A 15 -12.60 -1.19 14.62
C SER A 15 -11.97 -1.48 13.25
N PRO A 16 -12.66 -1.24 12.12
CA PRO A 16 -11.97 -1.22 10.84
C PRO A 16 -10.86 -0.18 10.98
N GLY A 17 -9.62 -0.63 10.82
CA GLY A 17 -8.42 0.10 11.23
C GLY A 17 -8.49 1.56 10.82
N SER A 18 -8.13 2.44 11.75
CA SER A 18 -7.84 3.84 11.47
C SER A 18 -7.15 3.93 10.11
N ALA A 19 -7.80 4.59 9.15
CA ALA A 19 -7.32 4.73 7.78
C ALA A 19 -6.11 5.67 7.77
N GLU A 20 -4.99 5.24 8.36
CA GLU A 20 -3.71 5.90 8.21
C GLU A 20 -3.34 5.83 6.73
N ALA A 21 -3.11 7.01 6.14
CA ALA A 21 -2.70 7.12 4.75
C ALA A 21 -1.51 6.19 4.51
N PRO A 22 -1.50 5.41 3.42
CA PRO A 22 -0.48 4.40 3.24
C PRO A 22 0.89 5.07 3.08
N ALA A 23 1.91 4.48 3.72
CA ALA A 23 3.24 5.08 3.75
C ALA A 23 4.02 4.89 2.43
N CYS A 24 4.94 5.82 2.17
CA CYS A 24 5.89 5.71 1.07
C CYS A 24 6.76 4.44 1.18
N SER A 25 6.99 3.78 0.03
CA SER A 25 7.85 2.60 -0.09
C SER A 25 9.35 2.92 -0.17
N ALA A 26 9.72 4.21 -0.25
CA ALA A 26 11.13 4.59 -0.21
C ALA A 26 11.75 4.20 1.14
N LYS A 27 12.95 3.65 1.10
CA LYS A 27 13.62 3.13 2.29
C LYS A 27 13.80 4.24 3.33
N GLY A 28 13.23 4.05 4.52
CA GLY A 28 13.32 5.00 5.63
C GLY A 28 12.34 6.17 5.54
N CYS A 29 11.57 6.29 4.47
CA CYS A 29 10.50 7.27 4.38
C CYS A 29 9.24 6.74 5.08
N ARG A 30 8.55 7.61 5.81
CA ARG A 30 7.25 7.31 6.46
C ARG A 30 6.17 8.31 6.06
N ASP A 31 6.47 9.15 5.09
CA ASP A 31 5.56 10.18 4.61
C ASP A 31 4.35 9.56 3.90
N ALA A 32 3.25 10.29 3.85
CA ALA A 32 2.01 9.81 3.25
C ALA A 32 2.20 9.66 1.73
N ALA A 33 1.91 8.48 1.22
CA ALA A 33 1.94 8.25 -0.21
C ALA A 33 0.75 8.90 -0.89
N VAL A 34 1.00 9.55 -2.02
CA VAL A 34 -0.03 10.14 -2.89
C VAL A 34 0.12 9.67 -4.34
N TRP A 35 1.13 8.84 -4.61
CA TRP A 35 1.42 8.25 -5.92
C TRP A 35 1.57 6.73 -5.82
N VAL A 36 1.21 6.05 -6.90
CA VAL A 36 1.39 4.62 -7.10
C VAL A 36 2.22 4.41 -8.36
N LEU A 37 3.34 3.71 -8.20
CA LEU A 37 4.21 3.31 -9.29
C LEU A 37 3.92 1.85 -9.60
N VAL A 38 3.35 1.60 -10.77
CA VAL A 38 3.11 0.25 -11.27
C VAL A 38 4.35 -0.23 -12.00
N TRP A 39 4.84 -1.41 -11.65
CA TRP A 39 6.06 -1.95 -12.21
C TRP A 39 6.01 -3.47 -12.42
N ASN A 40 6.84 -3.96 -13.34
CA ASN A 40 7.02 -5.38 -13.62
C ASN A 40 8.50 -5.65 -13.91
N ASN A 41 9.08 -6.64 -13.24
CA ASN A 41 10.41 -7.15 -13.56
C ASN A 41 10.26 -8.41 -14.43
N PRO A 42 10.47 -8.32 -15.75
CA PRO A 42 10.22 -9.43 -16.68
C PRO A 42 11.17 -10.61 -16.47
N LYS A 43 12.27 -10.43 -15.73
CA LYS A 43 13.18 -11.52 -15.38
C LYS A 43 12.62 -12.44 -14.29
N LEU A 44 11.67 -11.94 -13.48
CA LEU A 44 11.14 -12.66 -12.31
C LEU A 44 9.63 -12.87 -12.38
N HIS A 45 8.92 -12.09 -13.20
CA HIS A 45 7.47 -12.03 -13.21
C HIS A 45 6.95 -12.16 -14.64
N ALA A 46 5.87 -12.92 -14.81
CA ALA A 46 5.11 -12.93 -16.06
C ALA A 46 4.68 -11.50 -16.44
N PRO A 47 4.52 -11.18 -17.73
CA PRO A 47 4.21 -9.82 -18.20
C PRO A 47 2.88 -9.27 -17.67
N GLU A 48 1.93 -10.16 -17.33
CA GLU A 48 0.65 -9.85 -16.70
C GLU A 48 0.79 -9.46 -15.21
N ARG A 49 1.85 -9.93 -14.52
CA ARG A 49 2.02 -9.72 -13.08
C ARG A 49 2.59 -8.32 -12.80
N ARG A 50 1.74 -7.41 -12.35
CA ARG A 50 2.12 -6.05 -11.99
C ARG A 50 2.26 -5.94 -10.47
N LYS A 51 3.35 -5.35 -10.02
CA LYS A 51 3.55 -4.94 -8.63
C LYS A 51 3.36 -3.43 -8.52
N THR A 52 3.12 -2.96 -7.31
CA THR A 52 3.00 -1.54 -7.03
C THR A 52 3.93 -1.12 -5.90
N TRP A 53 4.48 0.08 -6.03
CA TRP A 53 5.15 0.81 -4.96
C TRP A 53 4.43 2.11 -4.70
N LEU A 54 4.36 2.52 -3.44
CA LEU A 54 3.72 3.77 -3.05
C LEU A 54 4.76 4.86 -2.86
N ALA A 55 4.46 6.09 -3.27
CA ALA A 55 5.39 7.21 -3.15
C ALA A 55 4.69 8.49 -2.64
N CYS A 56 5.38 9.21 -1.76
CA CYS A 56 5.06 10.61 -1.49
C CYS A 56 5.53 11.50 -2.65
N GLU A 57 5.20 12.79 -2.60
CA GLU A 57 5.58 13.76 -3.64
C GLU A 57 7.10 13.81 -3.86
N GLU A 58 7.87 13.82 -2.77
CA GLU A 58 9.33 13.91 -2.79
C GLU A 58 9.98 12.70 -3.46
N HIS A 59 9.47 11.49 -3.19
CA HIS A 59 10.11 10.25 -3.62
C HIS A 59 9.57 9.69 -4.94
N ARG A 60 8.50 10.27 -5.49
CA ARG A 60 7.90 9.83 -6.76
C ARG A 60 8.93 9.77 -7.87
N GLU A 61 9.67 10.84 -8.07
CA GLU A 61 10.63 10.95 -9.17
C GLU A 61 11.80 9.98 -9.00
N HIS A 62 12.36 9.89 -7.79
CA HIS A 62 13.46 8.98 -7.49
C HIS A 62 13.10 7.52 -7.79
N LEU A 63 11.95 7.05 -7.31
CA LEU A 63 11.50 5.66 -7.53
C LEU A 63 11.16 5.42 -9.01
N SER A 64 10.56 6.40 -9.69
CA SER A 64 10.24 6.32 -11.11
C SER A 64 11.51 6.19 -11.96
N GLN A 65 12.53 7.00 -11.67
CA GLN A 65 13.82 6.92 -12.35
C GLN A 65 14.50 5.57 -12.09
N PHE A 66 14.51 5.10 -10.85
CA PHE A 66 15.08 3.79 -10.49
C PHE A 66 14.46 2.63 -11.28
N LEU A 67 13.14 2.64 -11.46
CA LEU A 67 12.40 1.64 -12.22
C LEU A 67 12.55 1.86 -13.74
N GLY A 68 12.59 3.12 -14.19
CA GLY A 68 12.69 3.52 -15.58
C GLY A 68 14.02 3.11 -16.23
N VAL A 69 15.15 3.37 -15.57
CA VAL A 69 16.49 2.97 -16.08
C VAL A 69 16.64 1.45 -16.23
N ARG A 70 15.81 0.66 -15.54
CA ARG A 70 15.78 -0.81 -15.64
C ARG A 70 14.70 -1.33 -16.59
N GLY A 71 13.88 -0.45 -17.16
CA GLY A 71 12.74 -0.83 -18.00
C GLY A 71 11.61 -1.53 -17.26
N PHE A 72 11.53 -1.36 -15.93
CA PHE A 72 10.53 -2.02 -15.09
C PHE A 72 9.28 -1.17 -14.87
N LEU A 73 9.39 0.15 -15.02
CA LEU A 73 8.26 1.06 -14.82
C LEU A 73 7.20 0.82 -15.90
N LYS A 74 5.94 0.73 -15.46
CA LYS A 74 4.77 0.58 -16.35
C LYS A 74 3.88 1.79 -16.31
N ASP A 75 3.59 2.30 -15.11
CA ASP A 75 2.68 3.42 -14.94
C ASP A 75 2.99 4.19 -13.65
N VAL A 76 2.56 5.45 -13.60
CA VAL A 76 2.63 6.33 -12.43
C VAL A 76 1.30 7.06 -12.32
N VAL A 77 0.49 6.67 -11.34
CA VAL A 77 -0.85 7.20 -11.12
C VAL A 77 -0.97 7.82 -9.74
N LYS A 78 -1.91 8.75 -9.54
CA LYS A 78 -2.22 9.22 -8.19
C LYS A 78 -2.87 8.10 -7.38
N LEU A 79 -2.59 8.09 -6.09
CA LEU A 79 -3.17 7.11 -5.17
C LEU A 79 -4.69 7.23 -5.09
N ASP A 80 -5.23 8.45 -5.15
CA ASP A 80 -6.68 8.71 -5.14
C ASP A 80 -7.40 8.11 -6.37
N GLU A 81 -6.71 8.06 -7.51
CA GLU A 81 -7.24 7.53 -8.78
C GLU A 81 -6.98 6.02 -8.92
N TRP A 82 -6.19 5.42 -8.02
CA TRP A 82 -5.74 4.04 -8.14
C TRP A 82 -6.59 3.08 -7.32
N VAL A 83 -7.27 2.18 -8.02
CA VAL A 83 -7.98 1.05 -7.39
C VAL A 83 -6.99 -0.07 -7.13
N GLN A 84 -6.84 -0.47 -5.86
CA GLN A 84 -5.98 -1.60 -5.50
C GLN A 84 -6.51 -2.89 -6.17
N PRO A 85 -5.71 -3.57 -7.00
CA PRO A 85 -6.08 -4.90 -7.46
C PRO A 85 -5.97 -5.88 -6.28
N GLU A 86 -7.00 -6.69 -6.11
CA GLU A 86 -7.04 -7.73 -5.09
C GLU A 86 -5.83 -8.67 -5.24
N GLY A 87 -5.05 -8.86 -4.17
CA GLY A 87 -3.83 -9.71 -4.18
C GLY A 87 -2.48 -8.97 -4.10
N SER A 88 -2.47 -7.64 -3.96
CA SER A 88 -1.26 -6.89 -3.57
C SER A 88 -0.99 -6.99 -2.06
N GLU A 89 -1.02 -8.21 -1.51
CA GLU A 89 -0.81 -8.43 -0.08
C GLU A 89 0.65 -8.21 0.32
N ARG A 90 0.83 -7.43 1.39
CA ARG A 90 2.10 -7.16 2.06
C ARG A 90 2.61 -8.47 2.66
N ARG A 91 3.65 -9.06 2.05
CA ARG A 91 4.53 -10.04 2.72
C ARG A 91 5.80 -9.36 3.15
#